data_AF-A0AAX1L7R4-F1
#
_entry.id   AF-A0AAX1L7R4-F1
#
_cell.length_a   1.000
_cell.length_b   1.000
_cell.length_c   1.000
_cell.angle_alpha   90.00
_cell.angle_beta   90.00
_cell.angle_gamma   90.00
#
_symmetry.space_group_name_H-M   'P 1'
#
loop_
_entity.id
_entity.type
_entity.pdbx_description
1 polymer ?
#
loop_
_entity_poly.entity_id
_entity_poly.type
_entity_poly.pdbx_seq_one_letter_code
_entity_poly.pdbx_strand_id
1 'polypeptide(L)'
;MNSTGNHLAVRNSSFKLVYLRGKAQSPVLRYDFDRETRNKPSSDLHFHSESVPISLLLASAGQYKQAFEQQNIYFPLGNKRFRLCLEDVVEFLIRELHFTAQPGWDQAIARTRADYLRKQTETVIRKNLDLAREIMAEEAE
;
A
#
# COMPACT_ATOMS: atom_id res chain seq x y z
N MET A 1 -17.57 -8.69 -8.71
CA MET A 1 -18.30 -7.41 -8.84
C MET A 1 -18.25 -6.67 -7.51
N ASN A 2 -18.52 -5.36 -7.51
CA ASN A 2 -18.69 -4.58 -6.28
C ASN A 2 -20.00 -5.00 -5.55
N SER A 3 -20.29 -4.39 -4.40
CA SER A 3 -21.47 -4.76 -3.59
C SER A 3 -22.81 -4.45 -4.26
N THR A 4 -22.82 -3.68 -5.35
CA THR A 4 -24.02 -3.36 -6.13
C THR A 4 -24.16 -4.20 -7.40
N GLY A 5 -23.21 -5.09 -7.72
CA GLY A 5 -23.21 -5.90 -8.95
C GLY A 5 -22.85 -5.14 -10.23
N ASN A 6 -22.93 -3.79 -10.23
CA ASN A 6 -22.87 -2.99 -11.45
C ASN A 6 -21.46 -2.60 -11.91
N HIS A 7 -20.44 -2.84 -11.07
CA HIS A 7 -19.06 -2.52 -11.40
C HIS A 7 -18.10 -3.66 -11.05
N LEU A 8 -16.98 -3.73 -11.77
CA LEU A 8 -15.87 -4.61 -11.40
C LEU A 8 -15.28 -4.16 -10.05
N ALA A 9 -14.89 -5.13 -9.24
CA ALA A 9 -14.21 -4.87 -7.98
C ALA A 9 -13.12 -5.88 -7.76
N VAL A 10 -12.02 -5.41 -7.17
CA VAL A 10 -10.92 -6.27 -6.74
C VAL A 10 -11.40 -7.14 -5.60
N ARG A 11 -11.32 -8.46 -5.77
CA ARG A 11 -11.63 -9.46 -4.74
C ARG A 11 -10.46 -9.65 -3.79
N ASN A 12 -9.26 -9.79 -4.35
CA ASN A 12 -8.01 -9.92 -3.62
C ASN A 12 -6.87 -9.11 -4.28
N SER A 13 -5.90 -8.67 -3.50
CA SER A 13 -4.58 -8.27 -4.01
C SER A 13 -3.51 -8.58 -2.98
N SER A 14 -2.29 -8.77 -3.45
CA SER A 14 -1.12 -8.91 -2.58
C SER A 14 0.06 -8.19 -3.19
N PHE A 15 0.78 -7.42 -2.38
CA PHE A 15 2.10 -6.88 -2.72
C PHE A 15 3.12 -7.53 -1.79
N LYS A 16 4.11 -8.22 -2.38
CA LYS A 16 5.11 -8.99 -1.65
C LYS A 16 6.49 -8.47 -1.98
N LEU A 17 7.24 -8.12 -0.94
CA LEU A 17 8.69 -7.94 -1.02
C LEU A 17 9.36 -9.21 -0.52
N VAL A 18 10.22 -9.79 -1.35
CA VAL A 18 10.99 -10.99 -1.03
C VAL A 18 12.47 -10.72 -1.28
N TYR A 19 13.32 -11.22 -0.38
CA TYR A 19 14.75 -11.22 -0.57
C TYR A 19 15.15 -12.52 -1.27
N LEU A 20 15.88 -12.40 -2.38
CA LEU A 20 16.32 -13.54 -3.17
C LEU A 20 17.79 -13.83 -2.87
N ARG A 21 18.09 -15.09 -2.51
CA ARG A 21 19.45 -15.62 -2.41
C ARG A 21 19.54 -16.89 -3.26
N GLY A 22 19.94 -16.73 -4.53
CA GLY A 22 19.89 -17.83 -5.50
C GLY A 22 18.46 -18.31 -5.73
N LYS A 23 18.17 -19.59 -5.47
CA LYS A 23 16.81 -20.15 -5.53
C LYS A 23 15.99 -19.94 -4.25
N ALA A 24 16.63 -19.57 -3.14
CA ALA A 24 15.93 -19.36 -1.87
C ALA A 24 15.24 -17.98 -1.85
N GLN A 25 14.00 -17.95 -1.35
CA GLN A 25 13.22 -16.73 -1.17
C GLN A 25 12.88 -16.58 0.31
N SER A 26 13.25 -15.44 0.90
CA SER A 26 12.87 -15.10 2.27
C SER A 26 11.84 -13.97 2.24
N PRO A 27 10.67 -14.12 2.89
CA PRO A 27 9.68 -13.06 2.94
C PRO A 27 10.22 -11.87 3.74
N VAL A 28 10.05 -10.67 3.20
CA VAL A 28 10.45 -9.42 3.86
C VAL A 28 9.21 -8.76 4.44
N LEU A 29 8.25 -8.46 3.56
CA LEU A 29 7.05 -7.70 3.84
C LEU A 29 5.92 -8.19 2.94
N ARG A 30 4.70 -8.17 3.47
CA ARG A 30 3.50 -8.42 2.66
C ARG A 30 2.35 -7.52 3.07
N TYR A 31 1.74 -6.92 2.05
CA TYR A 31 0.44 -6.27 2.15
C TYR A 31 -0.59 -7.12 1.46
N ASP A 32 -1.63 -7.52 2.19
CA ASP A 32 -2.76 -8.24 1.61
C ASP A 32 -4.04 -7.44 1.73
N PHE A 33 -4.88 -7.59 0.70
CA PHE A 33 -6.28 -7.23 0.75
C PHE A 33 -7.11 -8.44 0.36
N ASP A 34 -8.08 -8.77 1.21
CA ASP A 34 -9.08 -9.80 0.94
C ASP A 34 -10.46 -9.26 1.33
N ARG A 35 -11.33 -9.12 0.33
CA ARG A 35 -12.68 -8.59 0.52
C ARG A 35 -13.60 -9.53 1.28
N GLU A 36 -13.37 -10.84 1.20
CA GLU A 36 -14.28 -11.87 1.71
C GLU A 36 -13.78 -12.54 2.99
N THR A 37 -12.67 -12.05 3.53
CA THR A 37 -12.10 -12.61 4.75
C THR A 37 -13.06 -12.43 5.93
N ARG A 38 -13.18 -13.47 6.76
CA ARG A 38 -14.06 -13.51 7.95
C ARG A 38 -13.29 -13.59 9.27
N ASN A 39 -12.02 -13.99 9.20
CA ASN A 39 -11.23 -14.39 10.38
C ASN A 39 -10.00 -13.47 10.60
N LYS A 40 -9.83 -12.44 9.79
CA LYS A 40 -8.77 -11.44 9.89
C LYS A 40 -9.24 -10.10 9.28
N PRO A 41 -8.53 -8.98 9.50
CA PRO A 41 -8.85 -7.72 8.83
C PRO A 41 -8.79 -7.84 7.31
N SER A 42 -9.64 -7.08 6.61
CA SER A 42 -9.70 -7.08 5.13
C SER A 42 -8.51 -6.40 4.45
N SER A 43 -7.76 -5.59 5.21
CA SER A 43 -6.48 -5.00 4.83
C SER A 43 -5.53 -5.22 5.99
N ASP A 44 -4.42 -5.92 5.76
CA ASP A 44 -3.46 -6.26 6.80
C ASP A 44 -2.00 -6.04 6.34
N LEU A 45 -1.13 -5.78 7.32
CA LEU A 45 0.31 -5.69 7.14
C LEU A 45 0.96 -6.81 7.95
N HIS A 46 1.68 -7.68 7.26
CA HIS A 46 2.48 -8.72 7.90
C HIS A 46 3.93 -8.24 7.97
N PHE A 47 4.38 -7.92 9.19
CA PHE A 47 5.74 -7.49 9.49
C PHE A 47 6.45 -8.52 10.38
N HIS A 48 7.72 -8.77 10.10
CA HIS A 48 8.58 -9.63 10.92
C HIS A 48 9.52 -8.72 11.71
N SER A 49 9.32 -8.61 13.03
CA SER A 49 10.20 -7.84 13.90
C SER A 49 11.59 -8.48 13.94
N GLU A 50 12.61 -7.70 13.56
CA GLU A 50 13.99 -8.15 13.25
C GLU A 50 14.07 -9.08 12.03
N SER A 51 13.89 -8.50 10.85
CA SER A 51 13.98 -9.22 9.58
C SER A 51 15.41 -9.21 9.07
N VAL A 52 16.14 -10.34 9.20
CA VAL A 52 17.44 -10.53 8.53
C VAL A 52 17.38 -10.17 7.03
N PRO A 53 16.31 -10.55 6.29
CA PRO A 53 16.12 -10.07 4.92
C PRO A 53 16.11 -8.54 4.75
N ILE A 54 15.47 -7.79 5.65
CA ILE A 54 15.50 -6.31 5.63
C ILE A 54 16.92 -5.81 5.88
N SER A 55 17.64 -6.35 6.89
CA SER A 55 19.03 -5.96 7.15
C SER A 55 19.91 -6.16 5.92
N LEU A 56 19.75 -7.29 5.22
CA LEU A 56 20.51 -7.58 3.99
C LEU A 56 20.18 -6.62 2.85
N LEU A 57 18.89 -6.29 2.66
CA LEU A 57 18.46 -5.32 1.65
C LEU A 57 19.06 -3.93 1.92
N LEU A 58 18.90 -3.43 3.14
CA LEU A 58 19.42 -2.12 3.53
C LEU A 58 20.95 -2.08 3.44
N ALA A 59 21.65 -3.11 3.92
CA ALA A 59 23.10 -3.21 3.80
C ALA A 59 23.56 -3.25 2.34
N SER A 60 22.83 -3.93 1.45
CA SER A 60 23.14 -3.95 0.01
C SER A 60 22.95 -2.59 -0.67
N ALA A 61 22.06 -1.76 -0.12
CA ALA A 61 21.86 -0.38 -0.55
C ALA A 61 22.80 0.61 0.17
N GLY A 62 23.78 0.11 0.94
CA GLY A 62 24.76 0.93 1.69
C GLY A 62 24.22 1.52 3.00
N GLN A 63 23.01 1.17 3.43
CA GLN A 63 22.34 1.71 4.60
C GLN A 63 22.60 0.88 5.86
N TYR A 64 23.87 0.74 6.24
CA TYR A 64 24.27 -0.13 7.35
C TYR A 64 23.66 0.26 8.69
N LYS A 65 23.50 1.55 8.98
CA LYS A 65 22.87 2.01 10.23
C LYS A 65 21.40 1.61 10.31
N GLN A 66 20.61 1.91 9.27
CA GLN A 66 19.19 1.53 9.21
C GLN A 66 18.99 0.02 9.21
N ALA A 67 19.95 -0.76 8.71
CA ALA A 67 19.90 -2.23 8.77
C ALA A 67 19.87 -2.79 10.21
N PHE A 68 20.41 -2.05 11.20
CA PHE A 68 20.35 -2.38 12.63
C PHE A 68 19.25 -1.62 13.39
N GLU A 69 18.69 -0.57 12.79
CA GLU A 69 17.64 0.28 13.38
C GLU A 69 16.29 0.09 12.65
N GLN A 70 15.89 -1.16 12.38
CA GLN A 70 14.69 -1.48 11.59
C GLN A 70 13.39 -0.95 12.19
N GLN A 71 13.35 -0.67 13.50
CA GLN A 71 12.24 -0.03 14.17
C GLN A 71 11.91 1.37 13.64
N ASN A 72 12.84 2.01 12.94
CA ASN A 72 12.66 3.34 12.35
C ASN A 72 12.12 3.28 10.90
N ILE A 73 11.83 2.09 10.36
CA ILE A 73 11.28 1.94 9.01
C ILE A 73 9.78 2.24 9.04
N TYR A 74 9.34 3.17 8.18
CA TYR A 74 7.93 3.53 8.06
C TYR A 74 7.25 2.67 7.00
N PHE A 75 6.46 1.70 7.45
CA PHE A 75 5.65 0.89 6.54
C PHE A 75 4.38 1.65 6.13
N PRO A 76 4.17 1.92 4.84
CA PRO A 76 2.93 2.56 4.39
C PRO A 76 1.73 1.66 4.72
N LEU A 77 0.62 2.27 5.12
CA LEU A 77 -0.65 1.58 5.38
C LEU A 77 -1.77 2.04 4.43
N GLY A 78 -1.39 2.79 3.39
CA GLY A 78 -2.31 3.57 2.57
C GLY A 78 -2.51 4.99 3.14
N ASN A 79 -3.35 5.78 2.49
CA ASN A 79 -3.63 7.14 2.95
C ASN A 79 -4.67 7.14 4.10
N LYS A 80 -5.02 8.34 4.60
CA LYS A 80 -5.93 8.56 5.75
C LYS A 80 -7.29 7.83 5.67
N ARG A 81 -7.69 7.27 4.52
CA ARG A 81 -8.98 6.56 4.39
C ARG A 81 -8.99 5.29 3.54
N PHE A 82 -7.94 4.92 2.79
CA PHE A 82 -8.03 3.75 1.88
C PHE A 82 -6.74 2.95 1.70
N ARG A 83 -6.98 1.65 1.50
CA ARG A 83 -6.10 0.57 1.03
C ARG A 83 -4.87 1.05 0.29
N LEU A 84 -3.72 0.54 0.74
CA LEU A 84 -2.43 0.64 0.08
C LEU A 84 -2.53 0.45 -1.44
N CYS A 85 -2.06 1.44 -2.20
CA CYS A 85 -1.91 1.33 -3.65
C CYS A 85 -0.50 0.89 -4.04
N LEU A 86 -0.31 0.53 -5.31
CA LEU A 86 1.01 0.12 -5.80
C LEU A 86 2.02 1.28 -5.66
N GLU A 87 1.56 2.50 -5.87
CA GLU A 87 2.36 3.72 -5.75
C GLU A 87 2.93 3.88 -4.34
N ASP A 88 2.17 3.53 -3.30
CA ASP A 88 2.64 3.56 -1.92
C ASP A 88 3.77 2.53 -1.69
N VAL A 89 3.67 1.34 -2.30
CA VAL A 89 4.73 0.33 -2.24
C VAL A 89 5.97 0.80 -2.97
N VAL A 90 5.83 1.30 -4.20
CA VAL A 90 6.98 1.74 -5.01
C VAL A 90 7.70 2.91 -4.35
N GLU A 91 6.95 3.89 -3.84
CA GLU A 91 7.55 5.01 -3.10
C GLU A 91 8.27 4.53 -1.83
N PHE A 92 7.70 3.58 -1.09
CA PHE A 92 8.37 2.95 0.05
C PHE A 92 9.67 2.25 -0.34
N LEU A 93 9.68 1.45 -1.42
CA LEU A 93 10.90 0.78 -1.88
C LEU A 93 12.02 1.79 -2.20
N ILE A 94 11.67 2.93 -2.80
CA ILE A 94 12.63 3.96 -3.18
C ILE A 94 13.08 4.78 -1.97
N ARG A 95 12.16 5.30 -1.17
CA ARG A 95 12.46 6.26 -0.09
C ARG A 95 12.95 5.59 1.18
N GLU A 96 12.36 4.47 1.56
CA GLU A 96 12.65 3.78 2.83
C GLU A 96 13.67 2.66 2.64
N LEU A 97 13.63 1.93 1.52
CA LEU A 97 14.56 0.84 1.22
C LEU A 97 15.66 1.19 0.21
N HIS A 98 15.71 2.45 -0.24
CA HIS A 98 16.77 3.02 -1.09
C HIS A 98 16.99 2.29 -2.43
N PHE A 99 15.91 1.76 -3.02
CA PHE A 99 15.96 1.21 -4.38
C PHE A 99 16.26 2.33 -5.39
N THR A 100 17.07 2.01 -6.40
CA THR A 100 17.36 2.94 -7.49
C THR A 100 16.11 3.25 -8.29
N ALA A 101 15.77 4.53 -8.41
CA ALA A 101 14.61 4.99 -9.15
C ALA A 101 14.97 5.53 -10.54
N GLN A 102 14.03 5.45 -11.47
CA GLN A 102 14.13 6.09 -12.78
C GLN A 102 13.84 7.60 -12.68
N PRO A 103 14.43 8.45 -13.53
CA PRO A 103 14.08 9.88 -13.58
C PRO A 103 12.56 10.10 -13.76
N GLY A 104 11.97 11.00 -12.96
CA GLY A 104 10.53 11.31 -13.01
C GLY A 104 9.61 10.31 -12.31
N TRP A 105 10.15 9.36 -11.54
CA TRP A 105 9.37 8.37 -10.78
C TRP A 105 8.35 9.01 -9.83
N ASP A 106 8.72 10.13 -9.21
CA ASP A 106 7.93 10.87 -8.23
C ASP A 106 6.68 11.49 -8.86
N GLN A 107 6.83 12.09 -10.05
CA GLN A 107 5.72 12.62 -10.84
C GLN A 107 4.79 11.51 -11.32
N ALA A 108 5.35 10.38 -11.77
CA ALA A 108 4.57 9.22 -12.18
C ALA A 108 3.73 8.69 -11.02
N ILE A 109 4.33 8.52 -9.84
CA ILE A 109 3.67 8.11 -8.60
C ILE A 109 2.58 9.09 -8.20
N ALA A 110 2.87 10.40 -8.19
CA ALA A 110 1.89 11.41 -7.80
C ALA A 110 0.65 11.38 -8.70
N ARG A 111 0.85 11.26 -10.02
CA ARG A 111 -0.23 11.18 -11.00
C ARG A 111 -1.09 9.93 -10.81
N THR A 112 -0.48 8.75 -10.79
CA THR A 112 -1.25 7.51 -10.76
C THR A 112 -1.88 7.26 -9.39
N ARG A 113 -1.26 7.73 -8.30
CA ARG A 113 -1.87 7.77 -6.97
C ARG A 113 -3.12 8.64 -6.96
N ALA A 114 -3.07 9.83 -7.55
CA ALA A 114 -4.25 10.71 -7.63
C ALA A 114 -5.41 10.03 -8.37
N ASP A 115 -5.12 9.33 -9.47
CA ASP A 115 -6.13 8.56 -10.22
C ASP A 115 -6.68 7.37 -9.42
N TYR A 116 -5.83 6.66 -8.68
CA TYR A 116 -6.27 5.60 -7.77
C TYR A 116 -7.21 6.17 -6.69
N LEU A 117 -6.82 7.28 -6.05
CA LEU A 117 -7.61 7.92 -5.02
C LEU A 117 -8.95 8.41 -5.55
N ARG A 118 -8.99 9.00 -6.76
CA ARG A 118 -10.25 9.38 -7.41
C ARG A 118 -11.19 8.18 -7.53
N LYS A 119 -10.70 7.03 -8.04
CA LYS A 119 -11.50 5.80 -8.20
C LYS A 119 -11.99 5.23 -6.85
N GLN A 120 -11.17 5.27 -5.80
CA GLN A 120 -11.59 4.84 -4.46
C GLN A 120 -12.66 5.76 -3.89
N THR A 121 -12.47 7.08 -4.00
CA THR A 121 -13.43 8.09 -3.55
C THR A 121 -14.77 7.96 -4.26
N GLU A 122 -14.77 7.82 -5.60
CA GLU A 122 -15.99 7.56 -6.37
C GLU A 122 -16.72 6.31 -5.87
N THR A 123 -15.98 5.25 -5.56
CA THR A 123 -16.56 4.02 -5.01
C THR A 123 -17.21 4.24 -3.65
N VAL A 124 -16.60 5.06 -2.80
CA VAL A 124 -17.11 5.37 -1.46
C VAL A 124 -18.35 6.24 -1.53
N ILE A 125 -18.33 7.28 -2.37
CA ILE A 125 -19.49 8.14 -2.61
C ILE A 125 -20.66 7.33 -3.15
N ARG A 126 -20.43 6.50 -4.19
CA ARG A 126 -21.49 5.65 -4.77
C ARG A 126 -22.12 4.68 -3.77
N LYS A 127 -21.37 4.27 -2.74
CA LYS A 127 -21.87 3.39 -1.68
C LYS A 127 -22.63 4.13 -0.57
N ASN A 128 -22.47 5.44 -0.46
CA ASN A 128 -23.01 6.25 0.63
C ASN A 128 -23.66 7.52 0.06
N LEU A 129 -24.51 7.37 -0.96
CA LEU A 129 -25.12 8.51 -1.66
C LEU A 129 -26.00 9.36 -0.75
N ASP A 130 -26.67 8.76 0.23
CA ASP A 130 -27.51 9.49 1.19
C ASP A 130 -26.66 10.38 2.09
N LEU A 131 -25.56 9.84 2.66
CA LEU A 131 -24.59 10.64 3.42
C LEU A 131 -23.95 11.74 2.55
N ALA A 132 -23.66 11.45 1.29
CA ALA A 132 -23.11 12.46 0.39
C ALA A 132 -24.11 13.62 0.15
N ARG A 133 -25.42 13.33 0.08
CA ARG A 133 -26.47 14.34 -0.05
C ARG A 133 -26.61 15.18 1.22
N GLU A 134 -26.55 14.55 2.39
CA GLU A 134 -26.60 15.23 3.69
C GLU A 134 -25.47 16.26 3.80
N ILE A 135 -24.22 15.83 3.60
CA ILE A 135 -23.05 16.72 3.63
C ILE A 135 -23.18 17.86 2.60
N MET A 136 -23.68 17.58 1.39
CA MET A 136 -23.88 18.62 0.36
C MET A 136 -24.97 19.63 0.73
N ALA A 137 -25.96 19.24 1.53
CA ALA A 137 -27.00 20.14 2.02
C ALA A 137 -26.47 21.02 3.17
N GLU A 138 -25.66 20.46 4.07
CA GLU A 138 -25.00 21.21 5.16
C GLU A 138 -24.03 22.29 4.63
N GLU A 139 -23.24 21.98 3.61
CA GLU A 139 -22.26 22.92 3.03
C GLU A 139 -22.91 23.99 2.11
N ALA A 140 -24.22 23.88 1.84
CA ALA A 140 -24.96 24.85 1.03
C ALA A 140 -25.68 25.93 1.87
N GLU A 141 -25.69 25.79 3.20
CA GLU A 141 -26.13 26.81 4.18
C GLU A 141 -24.98 27.73 4.60
#